data_AF-A0AAW1INL7-F1
#
_entry.id   AF-A0AAW1INL7-F1
#
_cell.length_a   1.000
_cell.length_b   1.000
_cell.length_c   1.000
_cell.angle_alpha   90.00
_cell.angle_beta   90.00
_cell.angle_gamma   90.00
#
_symmetry.space_group_name_H-M   'P 1'
#
loop_
_entity.id
_entity.type
_entity.pdbx_description
1 polymer ?
#
loop_
_entity_poly.entity_id
_entity_poly.type
_entity_poly.pdbx_seq_one_letter_code
_entity_poly.pdbx_strand_id
1 'polypeptide(L)'
;MNPMQKALRAYGEVLRLVRLLPKDTRPYYAKYARENFVNYREVDANDSAAIDELLLRTYSHSLWVLNKYSVDEAAATKLKLVCTTH
;
A
#
# COMPACT_ATOMS: atom_id res chain seq x y z
N MET A 1 14.24 -5.54 8.96
CA MET A 1 13.01 -6.30 8.62
C MET A 1 13.23 -6.90 7.24
N ASN A 2 12.88 -8.16 6.98
CA ASN A 2 13.10 -8.69 5.63
C ASN A 2 12.11 -8.05 4.62
N PRO A 3 12.43 -8.04 3.31
CA PRO A 3 11.61 -7.34 2.32
C PRO A 3 10.15 -7.80 2.27
N MET A 4 9.91 -9.11 2.42
CA MET A 4 8.56 -9.68 2.44
C MET A 4 7.73 -9.24 3.66
N GLN A 5 8.35 -9.12 4.84
CA GLN A 5 7.70 -8.56 6.03
C GLN A 5 7.32 -7.09 5.84
N LYS A 6 8.16 -6.31 5.13
CA LYS A 6 7.87 -4.90 4.77
C LYS A 6 6.66 -4.82 3.84
N ALA A 7 6.62 -5.66 2.81
CA ALA A 7 5.49 -5.77 1.88
C ALA A 7 4.17 -6.14 2.60
N LEU A 8 4.19 -7.12 3.49
CA LEU A 8 3.01 -7.51 4.28
C LEU A 8 2.50 -6.38 5.18
N ARG A 9 3.41 -5.62 5.81
CA ARG A 9 3.03 -4.45 6.62
C ARG A 9 2.42 -3.36 5.75
N ALA A 10 3.01 -3.07 4.59
CA ALA A 10 2.48 -2.07 3.66
C ALA A 10 1.06 -2.45 3.22
N TYR A 11 0.83 -3.72 2.84
CA TYR A 11 -0.49 -4.22 2.51
C TYR A 11 -1.50 -4.06 3.66
N GLY A 12 -1.08 -4.38 4.89
CA GLY A 12 -1.90 -4.16 6.08
C GLY A 12 -2.29 -2.68 6.30
N GLU A 13 -1.38 -1.75 6.05
CA GLU A 13 -1.69 -0.31 6.11
C GLU A 13 -2.62 0.12 4.98
N VAL A 14 -2.43 -0.37 3.75
CA VAL A 14 -3.37 -0.12 2.62
C VAL A 14 -4.79 -0.54 2.99
N LEU A 15 -4.98 -1.74 3.55
CA LEU A 15 -6.30 -2.21 3.96
C LEU A 15 -6.92 -1.34 5.08
N ARG A 16 -6.11 -0.69 5.92
CA ARG A 16 -6.62 0.29 6.90
C ARG A 16 -7.07 1.57 6.23
N LEU A 17 -6.32 2.07 5.24
CA LEU A 17 -6.71 3.24 4.45
C LEU A 17 -8.02 3.00 3.69
N VAL A 18 -8.21 1.80 3.12
CA VAL A 18 -9.47 1.43 2.45
C VAL A 18 -10.69 1.57 3.36
N ARG A 19 -10.54 1.38 4.68
CA ARG A 19 -11.64 1.56 5.65
C ARG A 19 -12.03 3.02 5.84
N LEU A 20 -11.16 3.96 5.49
CA LEU A 20 -11.43 5.40 5.57
C LEU A 20 -12.20 5.93 4.36
N LEU A 21 -12.25 5.15 3.26
CA LEU A 21 -12.96 5.52 2.05
C LEU A 21 -14.49 5.48 2.25
N PRO A 22 -15.27 6.11 1.35
CA PRO A 22 -16.73 5.95 1.30
C PRO A 22 -17.15 4.47 1.27
N LYS A 23 -18.22 4.11 2.00
CA LYS A 23 -18.61 2.71 2.26
C LYS A 23 -18.82 1.90 0.98
N ASP A 24 -19.40 2.52 -0.03
CA ASP A 24 -19.71 1.97 -1.36
C ASP A 24 -18.47 1.68 -2.20
N THR A 25 -17.34 2.38 -1.96
CA THR A 25 -16.11 2.20 -2.75
C THR A 25 -15.15 1.18 -2.13
N ARG A 26 -15.29 0.87 -0.83
CA ARG A 26 -14.39 -0.04 -0.10
C ARG A 26 -14.27 -1.43 -0.74
N PRO A 27 -15.36 -2.09 -1.18
CA PRO A 27 -15.25 -3.42 -1.79
C PRO A 27 -14.37 -3.42 -3.05
N TYR A 28 -14.50 -2.39 -3.87
CA TYR A 28 -13.66 -2.21 -5.06
C TYR A 28 -12.18 -2.07 -4.70
N TYR A 29 -11.84 -1.15 -3.78
CA TYR A 29 -10.45 -0.91 -3.42
C TYR A 29 -9.82 -2.05 -2.59
N ALA A 30 -10.60 -2.76 -1.78
CA ALA A 30 -10.13 -3.96 -1.09
C ALA A 30 -9.79 -5.09 -2.07
N LYS A 31 -10.64 -5.29 -3.09
CA LYS A 31 -10.37 -6.24 -4.18
C LYS A 31 -9.12 -5.84 -4.95
N TYR A 32 -9.04 -4.58 -5.38
CA TYR A 32 -7.90 -4.06 -6.13
C TYR A 32 -6.59 -4.20 -5.35
N ALA A 33 -6.58 -3.88 -4.05
CA ALA A 33 -5.40 -4.05 -3.20
C ALA A 33 -4.97 -5.52 -3.10
N ARG A 34 -5.92 -6.44 -2.97
CA ARG A 34 -5.64 -7.88 -2.93
C ARG A 34 -5.04 -8.38 -4.23
N GLU A 35 -5.63 -7.99 -5.37
CA GLU A 35 -5.14 -8.37 -6.70
C GLU A 35 -3.72 -7.84 -6.94
N ASN A 36 -3.46 -6.57 -6.60
CA ASN A 36 -2.12 -6.00 -6.70
C ASN A 36 -1.11 -6.70 -5.78
N PHE A 37 -1.51 -7.05 -4.55
CA PHE A 37 -0.62 -7.72 -3.61
C PHE A 37 -0.23 -9.14 -4.07
N VAL A 38 -1.11 -9.84 -4.81
CA VAL A 38 -0.75 -11.16 -5.39
C VAL A 38 0.43 -11.00 -6.36
N ASN A 39 0.47 -9.92 -7.13
CA ASN A 39 1.58 -9.63 -8.05
C ASN A 39 2.90 -9.37 -7.31
N TYR A 40 2.88 -9.07 -6.01
CA TYR A 40 4.10 -8.83 -5.22
C TYR A 40 4.88 -10.13 -5.02
N ARG A 41 4.22 -11.29 -5.17
CA ARG A 41 4.88 -12.61 -5.12
C ARG A 41 5.75 -12.89 -6.33
N GLU A 42 5.55 -12.17 -7.43
CA GLU A 42 6.34 -12.32 -8.66
C GLU A 42 7.64 -11.51 -8.59
N VAL A 43 7.75 -10.58 -7.64
CA VAL A 43 8.97 -9.82 -7.39
C VAL A 43 9.96 -10.71 -6.64
N ASP A 44 11.20 -10.76 -7.12
CA ASP A 44 12.27 -11.48 -6.43
C ASP A 44 12.48 -10.90 -5.03
N ALA A 45 12.28 -11.73 -4.01
CA ALA A 45 12.47 -11.35 -2.61
C ALA A 45 13.91 -10.94 -2.28
N ASN A 46 14.87 -11.31 -3.14
CA ASN A 46 16.28 -10.94 -3.02
C ASN A 46 16.61 -9.63 -3.76
N ASP A 47 15.71 -9.13 -4.61
CA ASP A 47 15.86 -7.83 -5.26
C ASP A 47 15.22 -6.73 -4.40
N SER A 48 16.04 -6.18 -3.50
CA SER A 48 15.61 -5.09 -2.61
C SER A 48 15.19 -3.84 -3.37
N ALA A 49 15.78 -3.57 -4.55
CA ALA A 49 15.46 -2.39 -5.34
C ALA A 49 14.06 -2.50 -5.95
N ALA A 50 13.71 -3.67 -6.50
CA ALA A 50 12.37 -3.94 -7.00
C ALA A 50 11.30 -3.81 -5.91
N ILE A 51 11.61 -4.24 -4.69
CA ILE A 51 10.69 -4.12 -3.55
C ILE A 51 10.54 -2.67 -3.08
N ASP A 52 11.62 -1.90 -3.03
CA ASP A 52 11.54 -0.49 -2.67
C ASP A 52 10.75 0.32 -3.73
N GLU A 53 10.94 0.05 -5.02
CA GLU A 53 10.13 0.66 -6.09
C GLU A 53 8.64 0.32 -5.93
N LEU A 54 8.34 -0.95 -5.64
CA LEU A 54 6.99 -1.43 -5.42
C LEU A 54 6.32 -0.73 -4.22
N LEU A 55 7.04 -0.58 -3.12
CA LEU A 55 6.58 0.12 -1.93
C LEU A 55 6.35 1.61 -2.19
N LEU A 56 7.22 2.25 -2.96
CA LEU A 56 7.04 3.64 -3.38
C LEU A 56 5.77 3.80 -4.22
N ARG A 57 5.55 2.93 -5.22
CA ARG A 57 4.32 2.93 -6.02
C ARG A 57 3.06 2.69 -5.16
N THR A 58 3.16 1.79 -4.18
CA THR A 58 2.08 1.52 -3.20
C THR A 58 1.69 2.79 -2.45
N TYR A 59 2.68 3.52 -1.95
CA TYR A 59 2.47 4.74 -1.18
C TYR A 59 1.85 5.84 -2.06
N SER A 60 2.44 6.11 -3.23
CA SER A 60 1.94 7.12 -4.16
C SER A 60 0.52 6.83 -4.64
N HIS A 61 0.21 5.57 -4.95
CA HIS A 61 -1.14 5.20 -5.37
C HIS A 61 -2.15 5.34 -4.22
N SER A 62 -1.76 4.98 -2.99
CA SER A 62 -2.62 5.14 -1.82
C SER A 62 -2.95 6.61 -1.58
N LEU A 63 -1.96 7.52 -1.66
CA LEU A 63 -2.20 8.96 -1.57
C LEU A 63 -3.17 9.46 -2.63
N TRP A 64 -2.99 9.03 -3.89
CA TRP A 64 -3.89 9.41 -4.97
C TRP A 64 -5.33 8.98 -4.70
N VAL A 65 -5.54 7.76 -4.19
CA VAL A 65 -6.89 7.28 -3.81
C VAL A 65 -7.46 8.09 -2.64
N LEU A 66 -6.67 8.39 -1.61
CA LEU A 66 -7.12 9.22 -0.49
C LEU A 66 -7.57 10.61 -0.97
N ASN A 67 -6.75 11.27 -1.79
CA ASN A 67 -7.04 12.59 -2.36
C ASN A 67 -8.30 12.58 -3.23
N LYS A 68 -8.51 11.52 -4.04
CA LYS A 68 -9.72 11.34 -4.84
C LYS A 68 -11.00 11.38 -4.00
N TYR A 69 -10.95 10.95 -2.75
CA TYR A 69 -12.09 10.94 -1.82
C TYR A 69 -11.98 11.99 -0.71
N SER A 70 -11.11 12.98 -0.87
CA SER A 70 -10.89 14.06 0.11
C SER A 70 -10.55 13.55 1.52
N VAL A 71 -9.89 12.40 1.62
CA VAL A 71 -9.34 11.89 2.87
C VAL A 71 -7.97 12.54 3.09
N ASP A 72 -7.75 13.07 4.29
CA ASP A 72 -6.49 13.71 4.68
C ASP A 72 -5.29 12.76 4.47
N GLU A 73 -4.26 13.26 3.77
CA GLU A 73 -3.01 12.55 3.52
C GLU A 73 -2.30 12.12 4.82
N ALA A 74 -2.53 12.83 5.93
CA ALA A 74 -2.01 12.46 7.24
C ALA A 74 -2.42 11.04 7.67
N ALA A 75 -3.55 10.53 7.16
CA ALA A 75 -3.97 9.14 7.37
C ALA A 75 -2.95 8.12 6.86
N ALA A 76 -2.17 8.46 5.83
CA ALA A 76 -1.14 7.61 5.24
C ALA A 76 0.21 7.67 5.96
N THR A 77 0.36 8.38 7.08
CA THR A 77 1.63 8.51 7.80
C THR A 77 2.27 7.16 8.14
N LYS A 78 1.47 6.18 8.58
CA LYS A 78 1.97 4.84 8.89
C LYS A 78 2.43 4.09 7.65
N LEU A 79 1.69 4.21 6.54
CA LEU A 79 2.09 3.62 5.26
C LEU A 79 3.39 4.24 4.76
N LYS A 80 3.53 5.57 4.86
CA LYS A 80 4.76 6.30 4.50
C LYS A 80 5.96 5.70 5.23
N LEU A 81 5.89 5.59 6.56
CA LEU A 81 6.97 5.01 7.37
C LEU A 81 7.34 3.60 6.90
N VAL A 82 6.36 2.74 6.65
CA VAL A 82 6.63 1.38 6.17
C VAL A 82 7.30 1.38 4.79
N CYS A 83 6.87 2.26 3.88
CA CYS A 83 7.39 2.30 2.52
C CYS A 83 8.73 3.02 2.37
N THR A 84 9.05 4.01 3.22
CA THR A 84 10.23 4.88 3.04
C THR A 84 11.36 4.64 4.05
N THR A 85 11.13 3.88 5.12
CA THR A 85 12.21 3.55 6.07
C THR A 85 13.06 2.42 5.48
N HIS A 86 14.36 2.67 5.31
CA HIS A 86 15.39 1.70 4.95
C HIS A 86 15.79 0.86 6.17
#